data_AF-A0A9E4N7L7-F1
#
_entry.id   AF-A0A9E4N7L7-F1
#
_cell.length_a   1.000
_cell.length_b   1.000
_cell.length_c   1.000
_cell.angle_alpha   90.00
_cell.angle_beta   90.00
_cell.angle_gamma   90.00
#
_symmetry.space_group_name_H-M   'P 1'
#
loop_
_entity.id
_entity.type
_entity.pdbx_description
1 polymer ?
#
loop_
_entity_poly.entity_id
_entity_poly.type
_entity_poly.pdbx_seq_one_letter_code
_entity_poly.pdbx_strand_id
1 'polypeptide(L)'
;MYISIALLITGLILIALSLRQLLFKRRLLSATFSGVFGTFTLLIATIFTLLLMNVQTYVQLTREIDLVEVEVTDVSETGAELKLSYDGRTSTHLIAADEWRLDARFIKWKPWFTLFGKEPIVRLETISGRNYRNTSAGNQLYQLSDTSMNTDELFSYLTHKFGVLDTMFGSSVYMPMQSGARYLVSATHSGLIARPLNNQGRSAVNNWK
;
A
#
# COMPACT_ATOMS: atom_id res chain seq x y z
N MET A 1 -16.75 6.78 12.10
CA MET A 1 -15.87 7.29 13.18
C MET A 1 -16.61 8.20 14.16
N TYR A 2 -17.26 9.27 13.69
CA TYR A 2 -17.98 10.24 14.55
C TYR A 2 -19.05 9.62 15.48
N ILE A 3 -19.85 8.67 14.97
CA ILE A 3 -20.89 7.98 15.77
C ILE A 3 -20.27 7.18 16.93
N SER A 4 -19.14 6.50 16.69
CA SER A 4 -18.44 5.72 17.71
C SER A 4 -17.87 6.61 18.82
N ILE A 5 -17.28 7.75 18.44
CA ILE A 5 -16.75 8.74 19.37
C ILE A 5 -17.87 9.33 20.22
N ALA A 6 -19.01 9.69 19.62
CA ALA A 6 -20.16 10.21 20.35
C ALA A 6 -20.71 9.19 21.37
N LEU A 7 -20.76 7.89 21.02
CA LEU A 7 -21.20 6.83 21.93
C LEU A 7 -20.21 6.60 23.09
N LEU A 8 -18.89 6.67 22.83
CA LEU A 8 -17.87 6.59 23.88
C LEU A 8 -18.00 7.75 24.87
N ILE A 9 -18.13 8.98 24.37
CA ILE A 9 -18.32 10.17 25.21
C ILE A 9 -19.60 10.05 26.05
N THR A 10 -20.71 9.61 25.42
CA THR A 10 -22.00 9.44 26.10
C THR A 10 -21.91 8.37 27.20
N GLY A 11 -21.27 7.23 26.93
CA GLY A 11 -21.04 6.17 27.92
C GLY A 11 -20.21 6.65 29.11
N LEU A 12 -19.13 7.40 28.87
CA LEU A 12 -18.29 7.99 29.93
C LEU A 12 -19.07 9.01 30.79
N ILE A 13 -19.89 9.86 30.17
CA ILE A 13 -20.73 10.84 30.88
C ILE A 13 -21.74 10.12 31.79
N LEU A 14 -22.40 9.07 31.31
CA LEU A 14 -23.36 8.29 32.10
C LEU A 14 -22.70 7.61 33.31
N ILE A 15 -21.50 7.06 33.12
CA ILE A 15 -20.72 6.46 34.22
C ILE A 15 -20.33 7.53 35.23
N ALA A 16 -19.83 8.70 34.79
CA ALA A 16 -19.49 9.80 35.68
C ALA A 16 -20.71 10.33 36.47
N LEU A 17 -21.88 10.42 35.83
CA LEU A 17 -23.14 10.77 36.49
C LEU A 17 -23.57 9.72 37.51
N SER A 18 -23.42 8.44 37.20
CA SER A 18 -23.72 7.34 38.13
C SER A 18 -22.85 7.42 39.40
N LEU A 19 -21.54 7.66 39.24
CA LEU A 19 -20.59 7.84 40.34
C LEU A 19 -20.95 9.06 41.19
N ARG A 20 -21.29 10.18 40.55
CA ARG A 20 -21.72 11.40 41.25
C ARG A 20 -23.00 11.19 42.05
N GLN A 21 -23.99 10.48 41.49
CA GLN A 21 -25.25 10.17 42.16
C GLN A 21 -25.05 9.23 43.36
N LEU A 22 -24.13 8.27 43.25
CA LEU A 22 -23.76 7.36 44.32
C LEU A 22 -23.06 8.10 45.47
N LEU A 23 -22.01 8.86 45.16
CA LEU A 23 -21.13 9.50 46.14
C LEU A 23 -21.76 10.71 46.83
N PHE A 24 -22.47 11.57 46.09
CA PHE A 24 -22.97 12.85 46.63
C PHE A 24 -24.46 12.87 46.96
N LYS A 25 -25.28 12.02 46.31
CA LYS A 25 -26.74 12.04 46.49
C LYS A 25 -27.31 10.78 47.16
N ARG A 26 -26.48 9.75 47.41
CA ARG A 26 -26.88 8.43 47.96
C ARG A 26 -28.08 7.77 47.25
N ARG A 27 -28.34 8.13 45.98
CA ARG A 27 -29.46 7.60 45.19
C ARG A 27 -29.08 6.27 44.54
N LEU A 28 -29.11 5.18 45.31
CA LEU A 28 -28.62 3.85 44.90
C LEU A 28 -29.29 3.29 43.64
N LEU A 29 -30.62 3.36 43.55
CA LEU A 29 -31.38 2.85 42.39
C LEU A 29 -31.06 3.60 41.09
N SER A 30 -31.12 4.93 41.14
CA SER A 30 -30.81 5.80 39.98
C SER A 30 -29.35 5.66 39.56
N ALA A 31 -28.43 5.53 40.52
CA ALA A 31 -27.02 5.30 40.24
C ALA A 31 -26.78 3.93 39.58
N THR A 32 -27.45 2.87 40.05
CA THR A 32 -27.30 1.51 39.49
C THR A 32 -27.82 1.45 38.06
N PHE A 33 -29.03 1.97 37.80
CA PHE A 33 -29.60 1.99 36.44
C PHE A 33 -28.74 2.81 35.47
N SER A 34 -28.32 4.01 35.88
CA SER A 34 -27.43 4.86 35.06
C SER A 34 -26.07 4.22 34.83
N GLY A 35 -25.53 3.50 35.81
CA GLY A 35 -24.25 2.81 35.72
C GLY A 35 -24.30 1.60 34.79
N VAL A 36 -25.33 0.75 34.89
CA VAL A 36 -25.54 -0.39 33.99
C VAL A 36 -25.74 0.09 32.55
N PHE A 37 -26.60 1.09 32.34
CA PHE A 37 -26.86 1.63 31.01
C PHE A 37 -25.62 2.33 30.40
N GLY A 38 -24.87 3.08 31.21
CA GLY A 38 -23.61 3.69 30.81
C GLY A 38 -22.56 2.64 30.43
N THR A 39 -22.42 1.58 31.24
CA THR A 39 -21.49 0.47 30.97
C THR A 39 -21.86 -0.27 29.70
N PHE A 40 -23.15 -0.56 29.49
CA PHE A 40 -23.64 -1.22 28.28
C PHE A 40 -23.39 -0.38 27.03
N THR A 41 -23.68 0.93 27.10
CA THR A 41 -23.41 1.87 26.01
C THR A 41 -21.91 1.94 25.69
N LEU A 42 -21.05 1.98 26.72
CA LEU A 42 -19.60 2.00 26.56
C LEU A 42 -19.08 0.70 25.93
N LEU A 43 -19.63 -0.45 26.33
CA LEU A 43 -19.28 -1.75 25.76
C LEU A 43 -19.63 -1.81 24.27
N ILE A 44 -20.85 -1.40 23.89
CA ILE A 44 -21.26 -1.31 22.48
C ILE A 44 -20.33 -0.37 21.71
N ALA A 45 -20.08 0.84 22.23
CA ALA A 45 -19.21 1.82 21.59
C ALA A 45 -17.78 1.28 21.38
N THR A 46 -17.27 0.50 22.35
CA THR A 46 -15.95 -0.13 22.27
C THR A 46 -15.91 -1.19 21.18
N ILE A 47 -16.92 -2.08 21.11
CA ILE A 47 -17.03 -3.09 20.05
C ILE A 47 -17.07 -2.42 18.67
N PHE A 48 -17.92 -1.40 18.49
CA PHE A 48 -18.01 -0.67 17.23
C PHE A 48 -16.70 0.03 16.86
N THR A 49 -15.98 0.59 17.83
CA THR A 49 -14.68 1.22 17.60
C THR A 49 -13.65 0.20 17.12
N LEU A 50 -13.54 -0.94 17.81
CA LEU A 50 -12.61 -2.01 17.44
C LEU A 50 -12.92 -2.57 16.04
N LEU A 51 -14.20 -2.77 15.73
CA LEU A 51 -14.63 -3.24 14.42
C LEU A 51 -14.28 -2.22 13.33
N LEU A 52 -14.54 -0.94 13.56
CA LEU A 52 -14.21 0.11 12.61
C LEU A 52 -12.69 0.23 12.39
N MET A 53 -11.89 0.14 13.46
CA MET A 53 -10.43 0.11 13.34
C MET A 53 -9.95 -1.09 12.56
N ASN A 54 -10.55 -2.27 12.77
CA ASN A 54 -10.21 -3.49 12.03
C ASN A 54 -10.49 -3.34 10.53
N VAL A 55 -11.69 -2.86 10.17
CA VAL A 55 -12.07 -2.62 8.76
C VAL A 55 -11.16 -1.56 8.12
N GLN A 56 -10.89 -0.46 8.82
CA GLN A 56 -10.02 0.60 8.30
C GLN A 56 -8.58 0.11 8.10
N THR A 57 -8.10 -0.72 9.02
CA THR A 57 -6.78 -1.34 8.91
C THR A 57 -6.75 -2.29 7.71
N TYR A 58 -7.74 -3.16 7.58
CA TYR A 58 -7.87 -4.07 6.43
C TYR A 58 -7.84 -3.33 5.10
N VAL A 59 -8.69 -2.30 4.94
CA VAL A 59 -8.75 -1.48 3.70
C VAL A 59 -7.42 -0.80 3.40
N GLN A 60 -6.67 -0.36 4.42
CA GLN A 60 -5.35 0.22 4.20
C GLN A 60 -4.31 -0.82 3.80
N LEU A 61 -4.32 -2.01 4.39
CA LEU A 61 -3.39 -3.09 4.03
C LEU A 61 -3.66 -3.65 2.63
N THR A 62 -4.92 -3.69 2.20
CA THR A 62 -5.32 -4.18 0.86
C THR A 62 -5.36 -3.09 -0.20
N ARG A 63 -4.98 -1.85 0.13
CA ARG A 63 -4.92 -0.78 -0.85
C ARG A 63 -3.78 -1.04 -1.82
N GLU A 64 -4.08 -0.85 -3.09
CA GLU A 64 -3.13 -0.94 -4.19
C GLU A 64 -3.12 0.40 -4.92
N ILE A 65 -1.93 0.91 -5.21
CA ILE A 65 -1.73 2.18 -5.89
C ILE A 65 -1.17 1.87 -7.27
N ASP A 66 -1.94 2.17 -8.31
CA ASP A 66 -1.52 1.94 -9.69
C ASP A 66 -0.34 2.83 -10.05
N LEU A 67 0.75 2.23 -10.50
CA LEU A 67 2.00 2.93 -10.81
C LEU A 67 2.22 3.04 -12.31
N VAL A 68 2.12 1.92 -13.03
CA VAL A 68 2.43 1.86 -14.47
C VAL A 68 1.64 0.77 -15.16
N GLU A 69 1.09 1.07 -16.32
CA GLU A 69 0.60 0.06 -17.28
C GLU A 69 1.74 -0.30 -18.23
N VAL A 70 2.02 -1.60 -18.34
CA VAL A 70 3.03 -2.16 -19.24
C VAL A 70 2.32 -2.93 -20.33
N GLU A 71 2.48 -2.47 -21.57
CA GLU A 71 1.97 -3.12 -22.77
C GLU A 71 3.13 -3.72 -23.57
N VAL A 72 3.04 -5.02 -23.87
CA VAL A 72 3.95 -5.70 -24.78
C VAL A 72 3.38 -5.53 -26.19
N THR A 73 3.91 -4.58 -26.95
CA THR A 73 3.36 -4.22 -28.27
C THR A 73 3.65 -5.31 -29.29
N ASP A 74 4.92 -5.71 -29.41
CA ASP A 74 5.36 -6.74 -30.34
C ASP A 74 6.51 -7.57 -29.73
N VAL A 75 6.64 -8.81 -30.16
CA VAL A 75 7.71 -9.74 -29.74
C VAL A 75 8.34 -10.32 -31.01
N SER A 76 9.62 -10.01 -31.21
CA SER A 76 10.39 -10.39 -32.40
C SER A 76 11.67 -11.14 -32.02
N GLU A 77 12.43 -11.60 -33.00
CA GLU A 77 13.73 -12.26 -32.78
C GLU A 77 14.77 -11.34 -32.10
N THR A 78 14.62 -10.02 -32.21
CA THR A 78 15.53 -9.04 -31.62
C THR A 78 15.12 -8.61 -30.21
N GLY A 79 13.93 -9.04 -29.75
CA GLY A 79 13.36 -8.69 -28.44
C GLY A 79 11.91 -8.25 -28.53
N ALA A 80 11.35 -7.85 -27.39
CA ALA A 80 10.00 -7.33 -27.27
C ALA A 80 10.00 -5.81 -27.06
N GLU A 81 9.07 -5.13 -27.71
CA GLU A 81 8.82 -3.72 -27.50
C GLU A 81 7.81 -3.54 -26.36
N LEU A 82 8.21 -2.82 -25.31
CA LEU A 82 7.42 -2.54 -24.13
C LEU A 82 7.06 -1.06 -24.10
N LYS A 83 5.77 -0.78 -24.06
CA LYS A 83 5.23 0.56 -23.86
C LYS A 83 4.77 0.70 -22.41
N LEU A 84 5.40 1.62 -21.69
CA LEU A 84 5.09 1.95 -20.30
C LEU A 84 4.26 3.22 -20.27
N SER A 85 3.13 3.21 -19.57
CA SER A 85 2.29 4.39 -19.35
C SER A 85 2.17 4.67 -17.86
N TYR A 86 2.71 5.80 -17.40
CA TYR A 86 2.71 6.21 -16.00
C TYR A 86 2.64 7.73 -15.90
N ASP A 87 1.87 8.26 -14.94
CA ASP A 87 1.75 9.71 -14.67
C ASP A 87 1.51 10.59 -15.92
N GLY A 88 0.65 10.10 -16.83
CA GLY A 88 0.35 10.77 -18.11
C GLY A 88 1.50 10.78 -19.13
N ARG A 89 2.64 10.16 -18.81
CA ARG A 89 3.78 9.96 -19.71
C ARG A 89 3.75 8.56 -20.30
N THR A 90 4.32 8.44 -21.49
CA THR A 90 4.52 7.16 -22.15
C THR A 90 5.98 7.04 -22.58
N SER A 91 6.62 5.91 -22.29
CA SER A 91 7.95 5.58 -22.78
C SER A 91 7.95 4.20 -23.42
N THR A 92 8.79 4.03 -24.43
CA THR A 92 8.94 2.76 -25.15
C THR A 92 10.36 2.23 -24.96
N HIS A 93 10.48 0.95 -24.65
CA HIS A 93 11.74 0.27 -24.42
C HIS A 93 11.79 -1.05 -25.17
N LEU A 94 12.88 -1.32 -25.88
CA LEU A 94 13.12 -2.60 -26.53
C LEU A 94 13.90 -3.50 -25.57
N ILE A 95 13.35 -4.64 -25.19
CA ILE A 95 13.97 -5.57 -24.25
C ILE A 95 14.13 -6.95 -24.89
N ALA A 96 15.37 -7.39 -25.03
CA ALA A 96 15.73 -8.70 -25.56
C ALA A 96 15.79 -9.77 -24.44
N ALA A 97 14.62 -10.16 -23.92
CA ALA A 97 14.52 -11.20 -22.89
C ALA A 97 13.18 -11.95 -22.93
N ASP A 98 13.09 -13.07 -22.20
CA ASP A 98 11.86 -13.86 -22.03
C ASP A 98 10.82 -13.16 -21.13
N GLU A 99 11.29 -12.42 -20.14
CA GLU A 99 10.49 -11.71 -19.14
C GLU A 99 10.96 -10.27 -19.01
N TRP A 100 10.03 -9.37 -18.69
CA TRP A 100 10.40 -8.03 -18.21
C TRP A 100 10.37 -8.03 -16.69
N ARG A 101 11.21 -7.18 -16.10
CA ARG A 101 11.31 -6.94 -14.67
C ARG A 101 11.29 -5.45 -14.42
N LEU A 102 10.36 -5.01 -13.57
CA LEU A 102 10.27 -3.63 -13.08
C LEU A 102 10.72 -3.60 -11.63
N ASP A 103 11.68 -2.72 -11.34
CA ASP A 103 12.22 -2.49 -10.01
C ASP A 103 11.72 -1.14 -9.47
N ALA A 104 11.39 -1.11 -8.18
CA ALA A 104 11.00 0.10 -7.47
C ALA A 104 11.60 0.15 -6.07
N ARG A 105 11.78 1.37 -5.58
CA ARG A 105 12.19 1.65 -4.21
C ARG A 105 11.00 2.14 -3.38
N PHE A 106 10.85 1.56 -2.20
CA PHE A 106 9.83 1.89 -1.22
C PHE A 106 10.46 2.59 -0.03
N ILE A 107 9.83 3.69 0.39
CA ILE A 107 10.20 4.45 1.58
C ILE A 107 9.01 4.40 2.52
N LYS A 108 9.17 3.66 3.62
CA LYS A 108 8.12 3.46 4.62
C LYS A 108 8.30 4.41 5.80
N TRP A 109 7.22 5.09 6.13
CA TRP A 109 7.11 5.86 7.36
C TRP A 109 6.85 4.93 8.55
N LYS A 110 7.24 5.36 9.75
CA LYS A 110 6.82 4.67 10.97
C LYS A 110 5.30 4.71 11.13
N PRO A 111 4.69 3.70 11.78
CA PRO A 111 3.23 3.60 11.91
C PRO A 111 2.56 4.85 12.50
N TRP A 112 3.20 5.50 13.47
CA TRP A 112 2.68 6.73 14.08
C TRP A 112 2.71 7.94 13.13
N PHE A 113 3.55 7.93 12.09
CA PHE A 113 3.53 8.93 11.03
C PHE A 113 2.41 8.67 10.01
N THR A 114 2.09 7.40 9.76
CA THR A 114 0.96 7.00 8.92
C THR A 114 -0.38 7.45 9.50
N LEU A 115 -0.49 7.60 10.83
CA LEU A 115 -1.66 8.19 11.48
C LEU A 115 -1.96 9.63 11.03
N PHE A 116 -0.95 10.36 10.55
CA PHE A 116 -1.12 11.70 9.96
C PHE A 116 -1.49 11.67 8.46
N GLY A 117 -1.90 10.50 7.94
CA GLY A 117 -2.33 10.33 6.55
C GLY A 117 -1.18 10.29 5.54
N LYS A 118 0.05 9.98 5.98
CA LYS A 118 1.20 9.85 5.09
C LYS A 118 1.26 8.45 4.48
N GLU A 119 1.13 8.40 3.16
CA GLU A 119 1.32 7.18 2.37
C GLU A 119 2.80 6.87 2.15
N PRO A 120 3.19 5.59 1.98
CA PRO A 120 4.55 5.24 1.60
C PRO A 120 4.90 5.86 0.25
N ILE A 121 6.14 6.31 0.12
CA ILE A 121 6.63 6.87 -1.15
C ILE A 121 7.18 5.71 -1.98
N VAL A 122 6.71 5.61 -3.22
CA VAL A 122 7.14 4.58 -4.17
C VAL A 122 7.73 5.25 -5.39
N ARG A 123 8.91 4.78 -5.79
CA ARG A 123 9.64 5.28 -6.95
C ARG A 123 10.00 4.13 -7.88
N LEU A 124 9.68 4.27 -9.17
CA LEU A 124 10.11 3.33 -10.20
C LEU A 124 11.58 3.58 -10.55
N GLU A 125 12.43 2.58 -10.38
CA GLU A 125 13.88 2.72 -10.58
C GLU A 125 14.27 2.33 -12.00
N THR A 126 14.02 1.07 -12.36
CA THR A 126 14.49 0.49 -13.63
C THR A 126 13.49 -0.50 -14.22
N ILE A 127 13.41 -0.55 -15.55
CA ILE A 127 12.83 -1.66 -16.29
C ILE A 127 13.95 -2.44 -16.99
N SER A 128 13.93 -3.77 -16.87
CA SER A 128 14.97 -4.64 -17.40
C SER A 128 14.44 -5.96 -17.94
N GLY A 129 15.22 -6.63 -18.78
CA GLY A 129 14.95 -8.00 -19.21
C GLY A 129 15.49 -9.04 -18.23
N ARG A 130 14.80 -10.17 -18.11
CA ARG A 130 15.25 -11.37 -17.40
C ARG A 130 15.04 -12.61 -18.27
N ASN A 131 16.10 -13.39 -18.43
CA ASN A 131 16.02 -14.71 -19.08
C ASN A 131 16.05 -15.80 -18.02
N TYR A 132 15.07 -16.70 -18.03
CA TYR A 132 14.99 -17.75 -17.01
C TYR A 132 16.11 -18.78 -17.13
N ARG A 133 16.64 -19.01 -18.34
CA ARG A 133 17.69 -20.01 -18.62
C ARG A 133 19.12 -19.52 -18.45
N ASN A 134 19.37 -18.24 -18.70
CA ASN A 134 20.72 -17.67 -18.77
C ASN A 134 20.81 -16.39 -17.95
N THR A 135 21.27 -16.51 -16.71
CA THR A 135 21.44 -15.38 -15.77
C THR A 135 22.59 -14.45 -16.15
N SER A 136 23.45 -14.87 -17.09
CA SER A 136 24.67 -14.15 -17.51
C SER A 136 24.48 -13.29 -18.76
N ALA A 137 23.35 -13.39 -19.45
CA ALA A 137 23.05 -12.57 -20.62
C ALA A 137 22.77 -11.13 -20.15
N GLY A 138 23.46 -10.15 -20.72
CA GLY A 138 23.43 -8.76 -20.26
C GLY A 138 22.01 -8.24 -20.06
N ASN A 139 21.69 -7.88 -18.81
CA ASN A 139 20.42 -7.27 -18.48
C ASN A 139 20.38 -5.87 -19.13
N GLN A 140 19.60 -5.71 -20.19
CA GLN A 140 19.26 -4.38 -20.69
C GLN A 140 18.49 -3.65 -19.58
N LEU A 141 19.03 -2.53 -19.11
CA LEU A 141 18.53 -1.75 -17.98
C LEU A 141 18.17 -0.36 -18.49
N TYR A 142 16.92 0.02 -18.33
CA TYR A 142 16.43 1.37 -18.60
C TYR A 142 16.03 2.03 -17.30
N GLN A 143 16.65 3.17 -16.99
CA GLN A 143 16.34 3.93 -15.79
C GLN A 143 15.07 4.76 -16.01
N LEU A 144 14.12 4.65 -15.08
CA LEU A 144 12.82 5.34 -15.12
C LEU A 144 12.78 6.57 -14.21
N SER A 145 13.65 6.62 -13.20
CA SER A 145 13.77 7.76 -12.30
C SER A 145 14.72 8.82 -12.81
N ASP A 146 14.30 10.08 -12.72
CA ASP A 146 15.20 11.22 -12.87
C ASP A 146 16.16 11.27 -11.66
N THR A 147 17.43 10.92 -11.89
CA THR A 147 18.53 10.99 -10.91
C THR A 147 18.80 12.41 -10.39
N SER A 148 18.10 13.43 -10.90
CA SER A 148 18.37 14.85 -10.61
C SER A 148 18.01 15.29 -9.19
N MET A 149 17.15 14.55 -8.48
CA MET A 149 16.70 14.93 -7.14
C MET A 149 17.31 14.00 -6.09
N ASN A 150 18.25 14.54 -5.29
CA ASN A 150 19.05 13.85 -4.26
C ASN A 150 18.21 13.46 -3.02
N THR A 151 17.13 12.76 -3.29
CA THR A 151 16.06 12.38 -2.37
C THR A 151 16.53 11.27 -1.45
N ASP A 152 17.40 10.37 -1.91
CA ASP A 152 18.00 9.33 -1.07
C ASP A 152 18.81 9.95 0.08
N GLU A 153 19.61 10.98 -0.21
CA GLU A 153 20.34 11.73 0.82
C GLU A 153 19.38 12.46 1.78
N LEU A 154 18.32 13.09 1.25
CA LEU A 154 17.30 13.75 2.06
C LEU A 154 16.61 12.77 3.01
N PHE A 155 16.17 11.60 2.52
CA PHE A 155 15.51 10.60 3.34
C PHE A 155 16.47 9.95 4.33
N SER A 156 17.72 9.71 3.94
CA SER A 156 18.77 9.26 4.87
C SER A 156 18.98 10.26 6.01
N TYR A 157 19.09 11.56 5.68
CA TYR A 157 19.21 12.64 6.66
C TYR A 157 17.99 12.72 7.60
N LEU A 158 16.77 12.68 7.05
CA LEU A 158 15.52 12.71 7.83
C LEU A 158 15.41 11.49 8.75
N THR A 159 15.84 10.32 8.30
CA THR A 159 15.89 9.09 9.11
C THR A 159 16.82 9.28 10.30
N HIS A 160 18.05 9.74 10.05
CA HIS A 160 19.06 9.89 11.11
C HIS A 160 18.68 10.97 12.13
N LYS A 161 18.12 12.10 11.66
CA LYS A 161 17.82 13.25 12.51
C LYS A 161 16.51 13.14 13.28
N PHE A 162 15.46 12.62 12.65
CA PHE A 162 14.11 12.63 13.23
C PHE A 162 13.52 11.24 13.46
N GLY A 163 14.14 10.18 12.97
CA GLY A 163 13.68 8.80 13.17
C GLY A 163 12.26 8.54 12.67
N VAL A 164 11.81 9.28 11.65
CA VAL A 164 10.45 9.27 11.09
C VAL A 164 10.22 8.13 10.10
N LEU A 165 11.29 7.65 9.49
CA LEU A 165 11.27 6.52 8.57
C LEU A 165 11.42 5.21 9.35
N ASP A 166 10.68 4.21 8.90
CA ASP A 166 10.76 2.85 9.40
C ASP A 166 11.85 2.08 8.65
N THR A 167 11.73 2.03 7.32
CA THR A 167 12.66 1.31 6.46
C THR A 167 12.63 1.82 5.02
N MET A 168 13.71 1.53 4.30
CA MET A 168 13.83 1.67 2.86
C MET A 168 14.14 0.31 2.26
N PHE A 169 13.38 -0.14 1.27
CA PHE A 169 13.58 -1.44 0.64
C PHE A 169 13.28 -1.41 -0.86
N GLY A 170 13.93 -2.31 -1.60
CA GLY A 170 13.65 -2.54 -3.01
C GLY A 170 12.57 -3.60 -3.20
N SER A 171 11.75 -3.44 -4.23
CA SER A 171 10.80 -4.45 -4.67
C SER A 171 10.87 -4.58 -6.18
N SER A 172 10.81 -5.82 -6.65
CA SER A 172 10.85 -6.15 -8.07
C SER A 172 9.64 -6.99 -8.43
N VAL A 173 9.05 -6.74 -9.59
CA VAL A 173 8.05 -7.62 -10.19
C VAL A 173 8.45 -7.97 -11.61
N TYR A 174 8.12 -9.17 -12.05
CA TYR A 174 8.45 -9.65 -13.37
C TYR A 174 7.28 -10.41 -13.96
N MET A 175 7.14 -10.34 -15.29
CA MET A 175 6.06 -10.99 -16.03
C MET A 175 6.53 -11.46 -17.40
N PRO A 176 5.90 -12.51 -17.94
CA PRO A 176 6.25 -13.05 -19.25
C PRO A 176 5.95 -12.06 -20.39
N MET A 177 6.83 -12.06 -21.39
CA MET A 177 6.62 -11.30 -22.61
C MET A 177 5.77 -12.11 -23.59
N GLN A 178 4.59 -11.58 -23.92
CA GLN A 178 3.74 -12.13 -24.97
C GLN A 178 3.15 -10.96 -25.76
N SER A 179 3.20 -11.05 -27.09
CA SER A 179 2.69 -9.99 -27.96
C SER A 179 1.22 -9.67 -27.66
N GLY A 180 0.93 -8.39 -27.49
CA GLY A 180 -0.36 -7.86 -27.10
C GLY A 180 -0.72 -8.04 -25.62
N ALA A 181 0.16 -8.55 -24.76
CA ALA A 181 -0.12 -8.66 -23.32
C ALA A 181 -0.07 -7.29 -22.63
N ARG A 182 -1.04 -7.03 -21.75
CA ARG A 182 -1.08 -5.81 -20.94
C ARG A 182 -1.11 -6.15 -19.45
N TYR A 183 -0.29 -5.43 -18.68
CA TYR A 183 -0.14 -5.62 -17.26
C TYR A 183 -0.26 -4.30 -16.52
N LEU A 184 -0.97 -4.31 -15.39
CA LEU A 184 -1.00 -3.20 -14.45
C LEU A 184 -0.06 -3.52 -13.31
N VAL A 185 0.91 -2.64 -13.08
CA VAL A 185 1.80 -2.72 -11.93
C VAL A 185 1.34 -1.74 -10.87
N SER A 186 1.10 -2.25 -9.67
CA SER A 186 0.61 -1.48 -8.54
C SER A 186 1.52 -1.68 -7.33
N ALA A 187 1.65 -0.64 -6.51
CA ALA A 187 2.28 -0.71 -5.20
C ALA A 187 1.29 -1.20 -4.16
N THR A 188 1.71 -2.18 -3.37
CA THR A 188 1.02 -2.66 -2.18
C THR A 188 1.81 -2.29 -0.93
N HIS A 189 1.23 -2.57 0.25
CA HIS A 189 1.97 -2.46 1.50
C HIS A 189 3.21 -3.37 1.58
N SER A 190 3.24 -4.50 0.86
CA SER A 190 4.36 -5.45 0.86
C SER A 190 5.37 -5.26 -0.27
N GLY A 191 5.06 -4.49 -1.30
CA GLY A 191 5.90 -4.32 -2.49
C GLY A 191 5.09 -4.17 -3.77
N LEU A 192 5.77 -4.29 -4.91
CA LEU A 192 5.13 -4.30 -6.23
C LEU A 192 4.36 -5.59 -6.47
N ILE A 193 3.24 -5.45 -7.16
CA ILE A 193 2.51 -6.54 -7.78
C ILE A 193 2.20 -6.17 -9.22
N ALA A 194 2.08 -7.17 -10.09
CA ALA A 194 1.65 -6.97 -11.46
C ALA A 194 0.45 -7.88 -11.74
N ARG A 195 -0.55 -7.37 -12.46
CA ARG A 195 -1.73 -8.16 -12.86
C ARG A 195 -2.05 -8.01 -14.33
N PRO A 196 -2.45 -9.09 -15.01
CA PRO A 196 -2.83 -9.03 -16.41
C PRO A 196 -4.17 -8.30 -16.58
N LEU A 197 -4.20 -7.32 -17.47
CA LEU A 197 -5.40 -6.53 -17.80
C LEU A 197 -6.23 -7.15 -18.92
N ASN A 198 -5.64 -8.02 -19.74
CA ASN A 198 -6.29 -8.62 -20.90
C ASN A 198 -6.09 -10.13 -21.00
N ASN A 199 -6.78 -10.75 -21.97
CA ASN A 199 -6.71 -12.20 -22.19
C ASN A 199 -5.32 -12.67 -22.60
N GLN A 200 -4.56 -11.87 -23.37
CA GLN A 200 -3.19 -12.21 -23.74
C GLN A 200 -2.28 -12.25 -22.51
N GLY A 201 -2.34 -11.25 -21.63
CA GLY A 201 -1.59 -11.26 -20.37
C GLY A 201 -2.02 -12.40 -19.44
N ARG A 202 -3.32 -12.73 -19.36
CA ARG A 202 -3.79 -13.88 -18.58
C ARG A 202 -3.26 -15.21 -19.13
N SER A 203 -3.25 -15.36 -20.45
CA SER A 203 -2.70 -16.53 -21.12
C SER A 203 -1.19 -16.64 -20.87
N ALA A 204 -0.46 -15.53 -20.97
CA ALA A 204 0.98 -15.48 -20.72
C ALA A 204 1.32 -15.95 -19.30
N VAL A 205 0.60 -15.44 -18.29
CA VAL A 205 0.77 -15.81 -16.88
C VAL A 205 0.38 -17.27 -16.62
N ASN A 206 -0.68 -17.78 -17.26
CA ASN A 206 -1.10 -19.17 -17.08
C ASN A 206 -0.13 -20.18 -17.71
N ASN A 207 0.52 -19.79 -18.82
CA ASN A 207 1.51 -20.62 -19.51
C ASN A 207 2.93 -20.42 -18.95
N TRP A 208 3.06 -19.62 -17.90
CA TRP A 208 4.32 -19.29 -17.27
C TRP A 208 4.84 -20.47 -16.45
N LYS A 209 6.13 -20.79 -16.60
CA LYS A 209 6.78 -21.95 -15.97
C LYS A 209 7.99 -21.53 -15.16
#